data_AF-A0A3Q1FRZ7-F1
#
_entry.id   AF-A0A3Q1FRZ7-F1
#
_cell.length_a   1.000
_cell.length_b   1.000
_cell.length_c   1.000
_cell.angle_alpha   90.00
_cell.angle_beta   90.00
_cell.angle_gamma   90.00
#
_symmetry.space_group_name_H-M   'P 1'
#
loop_
_entity.id
_entity.type
_entity.pdbx_description
1 polymer ?
#
loop_
_entity_poly.entity_id
_entity_poly.type
_entity_poly.pdbx_seq_one_letter_code
_entity_poly.pdbx_strand_id
1 'polypeptide(L)'
;MCLDLSANMESPKSYSPTRMSSTLNAFPLCSVAASEFRIVLLGKSEDKKTKLGRCHVFNNNDLTNHVQVTELLTKVESMVKKNGGGCYTNNMFEEAEAEIQKEVERIWKEKEEEIKRQKEELKRKHEEEIQAMQKRMEEQRAEIEKERKLRADQLKEMEENIEKERCFLSLIIFFLSITSWLFSTTIHCVLSLWCPASRWSFRPGLLLPERQFVLLLLYEEYF
;
A
#
# COMPACT_ATOMS: atom_id res chain seq x y z
N MET A 1 6.31 -11.88 4.98
CA MET A 1 5.32 -11.51 3.95
C MET A 1 6.10 -11.24 2.67
N CYS A 2 6.25 -12.26 1.84
CA CYS A 2 6.81 -12.12 0.50
C CYS A 2 5.72 -11.53 -0.38
N LEU A 3 5.89 -10.29 -0.84
CA LEU A 3 5.10 -9.77 -1.94
C LEU A 3 5.82 -10.21 -3.21
N ASP A 4 5.42 -11.37 -3.73
CA ASP A 4 5.75 -11.80 -5.07
C ASP A 4 5.16 -10.80 -6.07
N LEU A 5 5.98 -9.82 -6.46
CA LEU A 5 5.79 -9.08 -7.71
C LEU A 5 6.27 -9.98 -8.85
N SER A 6 5.51 -11.04 -9.11
CA SER A 6 5.52 -11.76 -10.38
C SER A 6 5.03 -10.78 -11.45
N ALA A 7 5.96 -10.00 -11.97
CA ALA A 7 5.72 -9.12 -13.09
C ALA A 7 5.31 -9.97 -14.30
N ASN A 8 4.12 -9.70 -14.81
CA ASN A 8 3.69 -10.05 -16.16
C ASN A 8 4.71 -9.52 -17.17
N MET A 9 5.74 -10.32 -17.48
CA MET A 9 6.39 -10.27 -18.78
C MET A 9 5.48 -11.04 -19.74
N GLU A 10 4.47 -10.37 -20.29
CA GLU A 10 3.85 -10.86 -21.53
C GLU A 10 4.95 -10.85 -22.60
N SER A 11 5.36 -12.03 -23.02
CA SER A 11 6.24 -12.21 -24.16
C SER A 11 5.59 -11.58 -25.41
N PRO A 12 6.38 -11.09 -26.38
CA PRO A 12 5.82 -10.63 -27.64
C PRO A 12 5.16 -11.85 -28.31
N LYS A 13 3.82 -11.80 -28.42
CA LYS A 13 3.02 -12.84 -29.08
C LYS A 13 3.54 -13.01 -30.50
N SER A 14 4.22 -14.12 -30.75
CA SER A 14 4.58 -14.58 -32.09
C SER A 14 3.30 -14.79 -32.89
N TYR A 15 3.09 -13.98 -33.92
CA TYR A 15 1.94 -14.10 -34.79
C TYR A 15 2.14 -15.32 -35.70
N SER A 16 1.55 -16.46 -35.33
CA SER A 16 1.38 -17.60 -36.23
C SER A 16 0.00 -17.51 -36.91
N PRO A 17 -0.12 -17.77 -38.23
CA PRO A 17 -1.41 -17.70 -38.91
C PRO A 17 -2.25 -18.90 -38.49
N THR A 18 -3.20 -18.70 -37.58
CA THR A 18 -4.14 -19.74 -37.19
C THR A 18 -5.07 -20.05 -38.37
N ARG A 19 -4.92 -21.26 -38.90
CA ARG A 19 -5.87 -21.93 -39.81
C ARG A 19 -7.29 -21.83 -39.22
N MET A 20 -8.15 -20.99 -39.79
CA MET A 20 -9.53 -20.85 -39.33
C MET A 20 -10.29 -22.15 -39.61
N SER A 21 -10.54 -22.91 -38.54
CA SER A 21 -11.46 -24.03 -38.52
C SER A 21 -12.90 -23.52 -38.57
N SER A 22 -13.67 -24.16 -39.44
CA SER A 22 -15.11 -24.01 -39.69
C SER A 22 -15.95 -23.86 -38.42
N THR A 23 -16.44 -22.65 -38.12
CA THR A 23 -17.65 -22.39 -37.32
C THR A 23 -18.09 -20.95 -37.57
N LEU A 24 -18.73 -20.70 -38.72
CA LEU A 24 -19.57 -19.52 -38.95
C LEU A 24 -20.95 -20.01 -39.37
N ASN A 25 -21.68 -20.56 -38.41
CA ASN A 25 -23.14 -20.67 -38.51
C ASN A 25 -23.74 -19.43 -37.83
N ALA A 26 -24.58 -18.73 -38.58
CA ALA A 26 -25.46 -17.63 -38.17
C ALA A 26 -24.81 -16.27 -37.86
N PHE A 27 -24.09 -15.70 -38.83
CA PHE A 27 -24.27 -14.28 -39.14
C PHE A 27 -25.27 -14.20 -40.30
N PRO A 28 -26.26 -13.29 -40.30
CA PRO A 28 -27.10 -13.12 -41.45
C PRO A 28 -26.17 -12.75 -42.60
N LEU A 29 -26.15 -13.58 -43.64
CA LEU A 29 -25.57 -13.24 -44.94
C LEU A 29 -26.22 -11.93 -45.35
N CYS A 30 -25.55 -10.82 -45.00
CA CYS A 30 -25.89 -9.51 -45.46
C CYS A 30 -25.64 -9.56 -46.96
N SER A 31 -26.69 -9.85 -47.72
CA SER A 31 -26.74 -9.81 -49.18
C SER A 31 -26.66 -8.37 -49.68
N VAL A 32 -25.84 -7.52 -49.04
CA VAL A 32 -25.39 -6.29 -49.67
C VAL A 32 -24.44 -6.75 -50.75
N ALA A 33 -25.01 -7.06 -51.91
CA ALA A 33 -24.27 -6.98 -53.16
C ALA A 33 -23.53 -5.65 -53.08
N ALA A 34 -22.21 -5.69 -52.91
CA ALA A 34 -21.37 -4.51 -52.96
C ALA A 34 -21.55 -3.95 -54.37
N SER A 35 -22.51 -3.03 -54.51
CA SER A 35 -22.93 -2.49 -55.80
C SER A 35 -21.82 -1.66 -56.42
N GLU A 36 -20.88 -1.17 -55.61
CA GLU A 36 -19.78 -0.33 -56.06
C GLU A 36 -18.47 -0.64 -55.31
N PHE A 37 -17.40 -0.98 -56.05
CA PHE A 37 -16.03 -1.10 -55.53
C PHE A 37 -15.24 0.16 -55.85
N ARG A 38 -14.62 0.78 -54.83
CA ARG A 38 -13.72 1.92 -55.01
C ARG A 38 -12.28 1.45 -55.01
N ILE A 39 -11.62 1.52 -56.17
CA ILE A 39 -10.19 1.23 -56.32
C ILE A 39 -9.41 2.54 -56.24
N VAL A 40 -8.48 2.63 -55.30
CA VAL A 40 -7.60 3.80 -55.13
C VAL A 40 -6.22 3.47 -55.67
N LEU A 41 -5.82 4.21 -56.70
CA LEU A 41 -4.53 4.04 -57.36
C LEU A 41 -3.46 4.91 -56.67
N LEU A 42 -2.44 4.28 -56.10
CA LEU A 42 -1.35 4.96 -55.40
C LEU A 42 -0.12 5.11 -56.33
N GLY A 43 0.35 6.34 -56.52
CA GLY A 43 1.55 6.64 -57.33
C GLY A 43 2.22 7.94 -56.87
N LYS A 44 3.45 8.23 -57.32
CA LYS A 44 4.09 9.52 -57.03
C LYS A 44 3.47 10.59 -57.95
N SER A 45 2.94 11.67 -57.38
CA SER A 45 2.49 12.85 -58.13
C SER A 45 3.30 14.02 -57.60
N GLU A 46 3.97 14.76 -58.48
CA GLU A 46 4.65 16.00 -58.10
C GLU A 46 3.63 17.14 -57.84
N ASP A 47 2.43 17.03 -58.41
CA ASP A 47 1.34 17.98 -58.19
C ASP A 47 0.45 17.57 -57.02
N LYS A 48 0.33 18.43 -56.01
CA LYS A 48 -0.61 18.29 -54.87
C LYS A 48 -2.10 18.43 -55.30
N LYS A 49 -2.37 18.94 -56.51
CA LYS A 49 -3.72 19.29 -57.01
C LYS A 49 -4.47 18.13 -57.68
N THR A 50 -3.80 17.02 -58.04
CA THR A 50 -4.36 15.88 -58.81
C THR A 50 -4.74 14.66 -57.95
N LYS A 51 -4.68 14.72 -56.61
CA LYS A 51 -5.04 13.58 -55.74
C LYS A 51 -6.46 13.05 -55.96
N LEU A 52 -7.39 13.88 -56.43
CA LEU A 52 -8.78 13.49 -56.69
C LEU A 52 -8.96 12.65 -57.98
N GLY A 53 -7.97 12.63 -58.88
CA GLY A 53 -8.03 11.91 -60.15
C GLY A 53 -7.66 10.43 -60.07
N ARG A 54 -7.31 9.90 -58.89
CA ARG A 54 -6.75 8.54 -58.70
C ARG A 54 -7.73 7.51 -58.13
N CYS A 55 -8.94 7.94 -57.83
CA CYS A 55 -10.02 7.03 -57.45
C CYS A 55 -10.74 6.56 -58.71
N HIS A 56 -11.02 5.27 -58.82
CA HIS A 56 -11.91 4.69 -59.80
C HIS A 56 -13.04 3.98 -59.06
N VAL A 57 -14.28 4.28 -59.41
CA VAL A 57 -15.46 3.63 -58.81
C VAL A 57 -15.99 2.66 -59.85
N PHE A 58 -16.10 1.39 -59.46
CA PHE A 58 -16.50 0.28 -60.31
C PHE A 58 -17.89 -0.16 -59.91
N ASN A 59 -18.85 -0.22 -60.83
CA ASN A 59 -20.21 -0.68 -60.53
C ASN A 59 -20.32 -2.18 -60.82
N ASN A 60 -20.56 -2.99 -59.78
CA ASN A 60 -20.56 -4.44 -59.85
C ASN A 60 -21.91 -5.05 -60.30
N ASN A 61 -22.93 -4.21 -60.50
CA ASN A 61 -24.26 -4.66 -60.94
C ASN A 61 -24.40 -4.71 -62.47
N ASP A 62 -23.44 -4.15 -63.21
CA ASP A 62 -23.46 -4.02 -64.67
C ASP A 62 -22.37 -4.90 -65.32
N LEU A 63 -22.64 -6.20 -65.40
CA LEU A 63 -21.69 -7.25 -65.83
C LEU A 63 -21.33 -7.20 -67.32
N THR A 64 -22.09 -6.49 -68.15
CA THR A 64 -21.88 -6.39 -69.61
C THR A 64 -21.02 -5.19 -70.00
N ASN A 65 -20.76 -4.28 -69.06
CA ASN A 65 -20.08 -3.03 -69.30
C ASN A 65 -18.56 -3.18 -69.18
N HIS A 66 -17.97 -3.78 -70.19
CA HIS A 66 -16.51 -3.94 -70.31
C HIS A 66 -15.77 -2.61 -70.43
N VAL A 67 -16.46 -1.49 -70.69
CA VAL A 67 -15.85 -0.15 -70.79
C VAL A 67 -15.24 0.29 -69.46
N GLN A 68 -15.86 -0.07 -68.33
CA GLN A 68 -15.34 0.26 -66.99
C GLN A 68 -13.97 -0.39 -66.70
N VAL A 69 -13.74 -1.58 -67.26
CA VAL A 69 -12.46 -2.30 -67.15
C VAL A 69 -11.42 -1.64 -68.06
N THR A 70 -11.79 -1.30 -69.30
CA THR A 70 -10.89 -0.62 -70.24
C THR A 70 -10.45 0.76 -69.73
N GLU A 71 -11.37 1.53 -69.13
CA GLU A 71 -11.06 2.82 -68.51
C GLU A 71 -10.10 2.67 -67.33
N LEU A 72 -10.32 1.67 -66.46
CA LEU A 72 -9.43 1.37 -65.34
C LEU A 72 -8.03 0.98 -65.84
N LEU A 73 -7.93 0.08 -66.83
CA LEU A 73 -6.66 -0.34 -67.42
C LEU A 73 -5.91 0.84 -68.04
N THR A 74 -6.60 1.68 -68.82
CA THR A 74 -6.01 2.90 -69.42
C THR A 74 -5.49 3.86 -68.33
N LYS A 75 -6.21 3.96 -67.21
CA LYS A 75 -5.82 4.77 -66.06
C LYS A 75 -4.62 4.19 -65.31
N VAL A 76 -4.53 2.88 -65.18
CA VAL A 76 -3.37 2.19 -64.61
C VAL A 76 -2.15 2.34 -65.52
N GLU A 77 -2.28 2.09 -66.82
CA GLU A 77 -1.19 2.22 -67.80
C GLU A 77 -0.66 3.65 -67.86
N SER A 78 -1.54 4.65 -67.93
CA SER A 78 -1.12 6.05 -67.90
C SER A 78 -0.44 6.44 -66.59
N MET A 79 -0.86 5.87 -65.45
CA MET A 79 -0.21 6.07 -64.16
C MET A 79 1.18 5.43 -64.10
N VAL A 80 1.32 4.18 -64.56
CA VAL A 80 2.60 3.46 -64.60
C VAL A 80 3.57 4.16 -65.56
N LYS A 81 3.10 4.61 -66.73
CA LYS A 81 3.90 5.39 -67.68
C LYS A 81 4.37 6.72 -67.09
N LYS A 82 3.52 7.41 -66.32
CA LYS A 82 3.88 8.63 -65.58
C LYS A 82 4.89 8.36 -64.46
N ASN A 83 4.84 7.18 -63.85
CA ASN A 83 5.82 6.73 -62.85
C ASN A 83 7.11 6.18 -63.49
N GLY A 84 7.35 6.42 -64.79
CA GLY A 84 8.56 5.97 -65.47
C GLY A 84 8.59 4.47 -65.80
N GLY A 85 7.43 3.80 -65.78
CA GLY A 85 7.30 2.37 -66.10
C GLY A 85 7.67 1.41 -64.95
N GLY A 86 8.08 1.94 -63.79
CA GLY A 86 8.48 1.14 -62.65
C GLY A 86 7.31 0.51 -61.90
N CYS A 87 7.45 -0.76 -61.53
CA CYS A 87 6.56 -1.46 -60.61
C CYS A 87 7.11 -1.38 -59.18
N TYR A 88 6.24 -1.40 -58.16
CA TYR A 88 6.68 -1.72 -56.80
C TYR A 88 7.31 -3.11 -56.83
N THR A 89 8.62 -3.16 -56.61
CA THR A 89 9.42 -4.38 -56.68
C THR A 89 9.59 -4.92 -55.27
N ASN A 90 9.61 -6.26 -55.10
CA ASN A 90 9.77 -6.90 -53.80
C ASN A 90 10.98 -6.36 -53.02
N ASN A 91 12.07 -6.03 -53.73
CA ASN A 91 13.27 -5.44 -53.15
C ASN A 91 13.01 -4.10 -52.42
N MET A 92 12.10 -3.24 -52.90
CA MET A 92 11.73 -1.99 -52.22
C MET A 92 10.93 -2.24 -50.94
N PHE A 93 10.20 -3.35 -50.88
CA PHE A 93 9.47 -3.76 -49.68
C PHE A 93 10.43 -4.35 -48.65
N GLU A 94 11.36 -5.21 -49.09
CA GLU A 94 12.42 -5.77 -48.25
C GLU A 94 13.32 -4.67 -47.67
N GLU A 95 13.69 -3.65 -48.46
CA GLU A 95 14.44 -2.49 -47.98
C GLU A 95 13.66 -1.68 -46.93
N ALA A 96 12.37 -1.42 -47.17
CA ALA A 96 11.53 -0.70 -46.22
C ALA A 96 11.30 -1.49 -44.92
N GLU A 97 11.11 -2.80 -45.02
CA GLU A 97 10.97 -3.68 -43.86
C GLU A 97 12.27 -3.75 -43.05
N ALA A 98 13.43 -3.86 -43.72
CA ALA A 98 14.73 -3.85 -43.07
C ALA A 98 14.99 -2.54 -42.32
N GLU A 99 14.58 -1.39 -42.87
CA GLU A 99 14.72 -0.09 -42.21
C GLU A 99 13.81 0.02 -40.98
N ILE A 100 12.56 -0.47 -41.09
CA ILE A 100 11.64 -0.53 -39.94
C ILE A 100 12.21 -1.41 -38.84
N GLN A 101 12.76 -2.59 -39.19
CA GLN A 101 13.34 -3.51 -38.22
C GLN A 101 14.53 -2.90 -37.48
N LYS A 102 15.43 -2.20 -38.19
CA LYS A 102 16.56 -1.48 -37.57
C LYS A 102 16.08 -0.42 -36.58
N GLU A 103 15.07 0.35 -36.97
CA GLU A 103 14.54 1.41 -36.12
C GLU A 103 13.85 0.85 -34.87
N VAL A 104 13.11 -0.25 -35.02
CA VAL A 104 12.52 -0.97 -33.88
C VAL A 104 13.60 -1.50 -32.94
N GLU A 105 14.68 -2.08 -33.47
CA GLU A 105 15.80 -2.56 -32.65
C GLU A 105 16.48 -1.41 -31.89
N ARG A 106 16.65 -0.25 -32.54
CA ARG A 106 17.20 0.96 -31.90
C ARG A 106 16.32 1.44 -30.76
N ILE A 107 15.01 1.56 -31.00
CA ILE A 107 14.03 1.96 -29.97
C ILE A 107 14.03 0.95 -28.82
N TRP A 108 14.12 -0.35 -29.11
CA TRP A 108 14.14 -1.39 -28.09
C TRP A 108 15.35 -1.23 -27.15
N LYS A 109 16.55 -1.03 -27.70
CA LYS A 109 17.77 -0.79 -26.91
C LYS A 109 17.64 0.46 -26.05
N GLU A 110 17.15 1.57 -26.61
CA GLU A 110 16.93 2.82 -25.86
C GLU A 110 15.92 2.63 -24.71
N LYS A 111 14.83 1.87 -24.95
CA LYS A 111 13.83 1.56 -23.92
C LYS A 111 14.37 0.66 -22.82
N GLU A 112 15.18 -0.34 -23.16
CA GLU A 112 15.79 -1.23 -22.20
C GLU A 112 16.75 -0.49 -21.26
N GLU A 113 17.57 0.42 -21.80
CA GLU A 113 18.42 1.28 -20.98
C GLU A 113 17.62 2.20 -20.06
N GLU A 114 16.56 2.82 -20.58
CA GLU A 114 15.71 3.71 -19.80
C GLU A 114 15.02 2.97 -18.64
N ILE A 115 14.47 1.78 -18.91
CA ILE A 115 13.87 0.91 -17.89
C ILE A 115 14.92 0.54 -16.84
N LYS A 116 16.15 0.23 -17.26
CA LYS A 116 17.24 -0.10 -16.34
C LYS A 116 17.57 1.07 -15.41
N ARG A 117 17.70 2.29 -15.95
CA ARG A 117 17.94 3.51 -15.16
C ARG A 117 16.81 3.78 -14.18
N GLN A 118 15.56 3.70 -14.63
CA GLN A 118 14.39 3.90 -13.76
C GLN A 118 14.34 2.86 -12.63
N LYS A 119 14.68 1.60 -12.93
CA LYS A 119 14.74 0.53 -11.93
C LYS A 119 15.83 0.78 -10.89
N GLU A 120 17.00 1.25 -11.31
CA GLU A 120 18.10 1.60 -10.40
C GLU A 120 17.75 2.81 -9.53
N GLU A 121 17.13 3.84 -10.10
CA GLU A 121 16.69 5.02 -9.34
C GLU A 121 15.61 4.66 -8.33
N LEU A 122 14.62 3.85 -8.73
CA LEU A 122 13.55 3.40 -7.83
C LEU A 122 14.11 2.54 -6.69
N LYS A 123 15.06 1.65 -6.98
CA LYS A 123 15.76 0.87 -5.95
C LYS A 123 16.49 1.76 -4.96
N ARG A 124 17.23 2.78 -5.44
CA ARG A 124 17.94 3.73 -4.58
C ARG A 124 16.98 4.49 -3.67
N LYS A 125 15.90 5.04 -4.21
CA LYS A 125 14.86 5.75 -3.44
C LYS A 125 14.24 4.84 -2.37
N HIS A 126 13.93 3.60 -2.73
CA HIS A 126 13.36 2.64 -1.79
C HIS A 126 14.33 2.30 -0.65
N GLU A 127 15.61 2.14 -0.96
CA GLU A 127 16.64 1.85 0.04
C GLU A 127 16.89 3.05 0.97
N GLU A 128 16.90 4.28 0.44
CA GLU A 128 16.95 5.52 1.22
C GLU A 128 15.74 5.66 2.15
N GLU A 129 14.53 5.34 1.68
CA GLU A 129 13.31 5.36 2.50
C GLU A 129 13.35 4.33 3.62
N ILE A 130 13.84 3.11 3.34
CA ILE A 130 14.01 2.06 4.36
C ILE A 130 15.01 2.51 5.42
N GLN A 131 16.17 3.05 5.02
CA GLN A 131 17.19 3.52 5.96
C GLN A 131 16.67 4.69 6.81
N ALA A 132 15.98 5.66 6.19
CA ALA A 132 15.37 6.77 6.91
C ALA A 132 14.30 6.29 7.90
N MET A 133 13.49 5.30 7.52
CA MET A 133 12.50 4.70 8.41
C MET A 133 13.16 3.97 9.58
N GLN A 134 14.19 3.17 9.33
CA GLN A 134 14.93 2.46 10.35
C GLN A 134 15.52 3.42 11.39
N LYS A 135 16.16 4.51 10.92
CA LYS A 135 16.72 5.53 11.81
C LYS A 135 15.65 6.18 12.69
N ARG A 136 14.50 6.56 12.13
CA ARG A 136 13.37 7.11 12.90
C ARG A 136 12.86 6.12 13.95
N MET A 137 12.76 4.84 13.59
CA MET A 137 12.32 3.80 14.52
C MET A 137 13.32 3.58 15.66
N GLU A 138 14.62 3.66 15.39
CA GLU A 138 15.67 3.57 16.41
C GLU A 138 15.66 4.78 17.36
N GLU A 139 15.49 5.99 16.81
CA GLU A 139 15.35 7.22 17.60
C GLU A 139 14.13 7.14 18.54
N GLN A 140 12.97 6.73 18.02
CA GLN A 140 11.77 6.52 18.84
C GLN A 140 11.98 5.46 19.93
N ARG A 141 12.63 4.34 19.61
CA ARG A 141 12.95 3.31 20.61
C ARG A 141 13.86 3.85 21.71
N ALA A 142 14.87 4.64 21.35
CA ALA A 142 15.79 5.25 22.30
C ALA A 142 15.08 6.30 23.18
N GLU A 143 14.14 7.07 22.62
CA GLU A 143 13.33 8.03 23.36
C GLU A 143 12.38 7.33 24.35
N ILE A 144 11.66 6.31 23.91
CA ILE A 144 10.79 5.49 24.77
C ILE A 144 11.60 4.86 25.90
N GLU A 145 12.80 4.35 25.61
CA GLU A 145 13.66 3.75 26.64
C GLU A 145 14.15 4.79 27.67
N LYS A 146 14.51 5.99 27.23
CA LYS A 146 14.85 7.10 28.14
C LYS A 146 13.66 7.49 29.00
N GLU A 147 12.47 7.60 28.42
CA GLU A 147 11.26 7.94 29.14
C GLU A 147 10.90 6.87 30.18
N ARG A 148 11.03 5.59 29.83
CA ARG A 148 10.85 4.47 30.78
C ARG A 148 11.82 4.53 31.94
N LYS A 149 13.10 4.81 31.68
CA LYS A 149 14.11 4.97 32.74
C LYS A 149 13.77 6.15 33.65
N LEU A 150 13.42 7.30 33.06
CA LEU A 150 13.02 8.47 33.83
C LEU A 150 11.81 8.18 34.74
N ARG A 151 10.77 7.54 34.20
CA ARG A 151 9.60 7.13 35.00
C ARG A 151 9.98 6.13 36.10
N ALA A 152 10.87 5.19 35.83
CA ALA A 152 11.33 4.23 36.83
C ALA A 152 12.12 4.91 37.96
N ASP A 153 12.96 5.88 37.64
CA ASP A 153 13.72 6.65 38.65
C ASP A 153 12.80 7.54 39.48
N GLN A 154 11.81 8.19 38.85
CA GLN A 154 10.75 8.92 39.56
C GLN A 154 9.97 8.02 40.52
N LEU A 155 9.62 6.81 40.10
CA LEU A 155 8.92 5.85 40.96
C LEU A 155 9.76 5.45 42.18
N LYS A 156 11.06 5.20 42.00
CA LYS A 156 11.98 4.90 43.12
C LYS A 156 12.08 6.05 44.11
N GLU A 157 12.20 7.29 43.62
CA GLU A 157 12.25 8.48 44.49
C GLU A 157 10.95 8.63 45.30
N MET A 158 9.80 8.40 44.66
CA MET A 158 8.50 8.40 45.35
C MET A 158 8.40 7.27 46.38
N GLU A 159 8.87 6.06 46.07
CA GLU A 159 8.92 4.93 47.01
C GLU A 159 9.80 5.23 48.23
N GLU A 160 10.99 5.79 48.04
CA GLU A 160 11.87 6.20 49.13
C GLU A 160 11.24 7.27 50.03
N ASN A 161 10.52 8.23 49.44
CA ASN A 161 9.82 9.26 50.20
C ASN A 161 8.66 8.66 51.01
N ILE A 162 7.89 7.74 50.43
CA ILE A 162 6.84 7.00 51.14
C ILE A 162 7.45 6.17 52.28
N GLU A 163 8.61 5.54 52.07
CA GLU A 163 9.28 4.76 53.11
C GLU A 163 9.73 5.64 54.28
N LYS A 164 10.32 6.81 54.01
CA LYS A 164 10.66 7.81 55.04
C LYS A 164 9.44 8.24 55.84
N GLU A 165 8.33 8.54 55.17
CA GLU A 165 7.07 8.90 55.82
C GLU A 165 6.53 7.76 56.69
N ARG A 166 6.57 6.51 56.19
CA ARG A 166 6.16 5.32 56.96
C ARG A 166 7.03 5.12 58.20
N CYS A 167 8.35 5.30 58.09
CA CYS A 167 9.26 5.24 59.25
C CYS A 167 8.92 6.32 60.27
N PHE A 168 8.64 7.54 59.83
CA PHE A 168 8.26 8.65 60.70
C PHE A 168 6.94 8.37 61.43
N LEU A 169 5.91 7.90 60.71
CA LEU A 169 4.64 7.51 61.30
C LEU A 169 4.80 6.33 62.28
N SER A 170 5.65 5.36 61.95
CA SER A 170 5.97 4.24 62.85
C SER A 170 6.60 4.71 64.15
N LEU A 171 7.55 5.65 64.10
CA LEU A 171 8.15 6.27 65.29
C LEU A 171 7.11 7.01 66.13
N ILE A 172 6.24 7.81 65.50
CA ILE A 172 5.16 8.51 66.21
C ILE A 172 4.25 7.51 66.93
N ILE A 173 3.79 6.46 66.23
CA ILE A 173 2.92 5.43 66.83
C ILE A 173 3.63 4.74 68.01
N PHE A 174 4.92 4.45 67.88
CA PHE A 174 5.72 3.87 68.95
C PHE A 174 5.77 4.78 70.19
N PHE A 175 6.07 6.07 70.03
CA PHE A 175 6.07 7.03 71.13
C PHE A 175 4.68 7.20 71.76
N LEU A 176 3.61 7.27 70.95
CA LEU A 176 2.21 7.34 71.44
C LEU A 176 1.83 6.10 72.25
N SER A 177 2.34 4.93 71.86
CA SER A 177 2.11 3.67 72.57
C SER A 177 2.82 3.67 73.93
N ILE A 178 4.06 4.17 73.98
CA ILE A 178 4.81 4.33 75.24
C ILE A 178 4.12 5.33 76.16
N THR A 179 3.75 6.51 75.67
CA THR A 179 3.09 7.53 76.51
C THR A 179 1.72 7.06 77.00
N SER A 180 0.96 6.36 76.16
CA SER A 180 -0.29 5.70 76.56
C SER A 180 -0.08 4.66 77.67
N TRP A 181 0.95 3.82 77.54
CA TRP A 181 1.30 2.82 78.56
C TRP A 181 1.75 3.45 79.88
N LEU A 182 2.59 4.50 79.82
CA LEU A 182 3.02 5.27 81.00
C LEU A 182 1.83 5.97 81.69
N PHE A 183 0.92 6.55 80.91
CA PHE A 183 -0.29 7.18 81.45
C PHE A 183 -1.21 6.17 82.13
N SER A 184 -1.42 5.00 81.51
CA SER A 184 -2.21 3.90 82.10
C SER A 184 -1.63 3.39 83.42
N THR A 185 -0.30 3.17 83.47
CA THR A 185 0.38 2.69 84.69
C THR A 185 0.34 3.72 85.83
N THR A 186 0.56 5.01 85.53
CA THR A 186 0.45 6.08 86.55
C THR A 186 -0.96 6.17 87.14
N ILE A 187 -2.01 6.12 86.30
CA ILE A 187 -3.41 6.08 86.76
C ILE A 187 -3.65 4.87 87.68
N HIS A 188 -3.18 3.68 87.29
CA HIS A 188 -3.34 2.46 88.08
C HIS A 188 -2.63 2.54 89.45
N CYS A 189 -1.43 3.12 89.50
CA CYS A 189 -0.70 3.38 90.75
C CYS A 189 -1.45 4.35 91.66
N VAL A 190 -1.98 5.46 91.13
CA VAL A 190 -2.76 6.45 91.90
C VAL A 190 -4.05 5.83 92.45
N LEU A 191 -4.78 5.05 91.64
CA LEU A 191 -5.98 4.32 92.06
C LEU A 191 -5.68 3.32 93.19
N SER A 192 -4.55 2.61 93.08
CA SER A 192 -4.11 1.63 94.10
C SER A 192 -3.72 2.29 95.43
N LEU A 193 -3.18 3.51 95.40
CA LEU A 193 -2.85 4.30 96.59
C LEU A 193 -4.09 4.95 97.24
N TRP A 194 -5.07 5.38 96.45
CA TRP A 194 -6.27 6.05 96.94
C TRP A 194 -7.31 5.08 97.53
N CYS A 195 -7.31 3.80 97.11
CA CYS A 195 -8.32 2.83 97.54
C CYS A 195 -7.68 1.54 98.09
N PRO A 196 -7.28 1.47 99.38
CA PRO A 196 -6.63 0.29 99.95
C PRO A 196 -7.56 -0.93 100.14
N ALA A 197 -8.87 -0.80 99.86
CA ALA A 197 -9.86 -1.81 100.21
C ALA A 197 -10.99 -1.91 99.17
N SER A 198 -10.69 -2.40 97.96
CA SER A 198 -11.70 -3.09 97.15
C SER A 198 -11.07 -4.17 96.29
N ARG A 199 -11.48 -5.42 96.54
CA ARG A 199 -11.04 -6.64 95.88
C ARG A 199 -11.72 -6.73 94.51
N TRP A 200 -11.08 -6.24 93.46
CA TRP A 200 -11.61 -6.37 92.10
C TRP A 200 -11.34 -7.78 91.55
N SER A 201 -12.40 -8.59 91.43
CA SER A 201 -12.34 -9.90 90.79
C SER A 201 -12.55 -9.76 89.28
N PHE A 202 -11.48 -9.94 88.50
CA PHE A 202 -11.56 -10.06 87.05
C PHE A 202 -12.18 -11.42 86.68
N ARG A 203 -13.37 -11.43 86.07
CA ARG A 203 -13.99 -12.63 85.49
C ARG A 203 -13.56 -12.76 84.03
N PRO A 204 -12.82 -13.80 83.62
CA PRO A 204 -12.61 -14.10 82.21
C PRO A 204 -13.75 -15.02 81.71
N GLY A 205 -14.50 -14.54 80.72
CA GLY A 205 -15.49 -15.31 79.95
C GLY A 205 -16.24 -14.34 79.03
N LEU A 206 -16.43 -14.55 77.74
CA LEU A 206 -16.62 -15.79 77.00
C LEU A 206 -15.92 -15.73 75.63
N LEU A 207 -15.41 -16.88 75.21
CA LEU A 207 -15.19 -17.24 73.81
C LEU A 207 -16.52 -17.27 73.05
N LEU A 208 -16.59 -16.60 71.90
CA LEU A 208 -17.46 -16.98 70.79
C LEU A 208 -16.69 -16.81 69.46
N PRO A 209 -16.80 -17.77 68.52
CA PRO A 209 -15.89 -17.92 67.39
C PRO A 209 -16.40 -17.22 66.13
N GLU A 210 -15.45 -16.93 65.24
CA GLU A 210 -15.61 -16.59 63.81
C GLU A 210 -16.63 -15.52 63.40
N ARG A 211 -16.14 -14.33 63.02
CA ARG A 211 -16.12 -13.84 61.61
C ARG A 211 -15.80 -12.34 61.55
N GLN A 212 -14.75 -12.05 60.80
CA GLN A 212 -14.47 -10.87 59.97
C GLN A 212 -14.81 -9.47 60.55
N PHE A 213 -13.75 -8.76 60.92
CA PHE A 213 -13.70 -7.31 61.08
C PHE A 213 -14.18 -6.59 59.81
N VAL A 214 -15.35 -5.96 59.87
CA VAL A 214 -15.71 -4.82 59.00
C VAL A 214 -15.80 -3.60 59.90
N LEU A 215 -14.76 -2.76 59.88
CA LEU A 215 -14.75 -1.43 60.47
C LEU A 215 -15.57 -0.49 59.57
N LEU A 216 -16.88 -0.43 59.81
CA LEU A 216 -17.73 0.67 59.36
C LEU A 216 -17.41 1.89 60.25
N LEU A 217 -16.50 2.75 59.80
CA LEU A 217 -16.39 4.10 60.33
C LEU A 217 -17.58 4.90 59.79
N LEU A 218 -18.63 5.02 60.59
CA LEU A 218 -19.68 6.02 60.37
C LEU A 218 -19.08 7.40 60.65
N TYR A 219 -18.75 8.12 59.57
CA TYR A 219 -18.54 9.56 59.58
C TYR A 219 -19.88 10.22 59.24
N GLU A 220 -20.64 10.60 60.26
CA GLU A 220 -21.68 11.64 60.20
C GLU A 220 -21.93 12.13 61.64
N GLU A 221 -21.56 13.38 61.93
CA GLU A 221 -22.48 14.41 62.42
C GLU A 221 -21.75 15.75 62.65
N TYR A 222 -22.10 16.72 61.80
CA TYR A 222 -22.32 18.15 62.08
C TYR A 222 -21.57 18.86 63.22
N PHE A 223 -20.66 19.78 62.86
CA PHE A 223 -20.80 21.23 63.14
C PHE A 223 -20.01 22.07 62.14
#